data_AF-A0A2D6YB45-F1
#
_entry.id   AF-A0A2D6YB45-F1
#
_cell.length_a   1.000
_cell.length_b   1.000
_cell.length_c   1.000
_cell.angle_alpha   90.00
_cell.angle_beta   90.00
_cell.angle_gamma   90.00
#
_symmetry.space_group_name_H-M   'P 1'
#
loop_
_entity.id
_entity.type
_entity.pdbx_description
1 polymer ?
#
loop_
_entity_poly.entity_id
_entity_poly.type
_entity_poly.pdbx_seq_one_letter_code
_entity_poly.pdbx_strand_id
1 'polypeptide(L)'
;MNFYARFLMLFLCGVVQVFFAIHLLFDLSVLQLPSDLMFIPGILIILTSIVLVVSYYYGREEINNKLYDEYTADRFYRTGNLGYALNGIGLFIIFSIQDYENWDIQIASNMILQIAAYAWLIFGVLLIWFAI
;
A
#
# COMPACT_ATOMS: atom_id res chain seq x y z
N MET A 1 19.85 9.05 6.11
CA MET A 1 19.65 8.07 5.01
C MET A 1 19.71 8.81 3.70
N ASN A 2 20.37 8.28 2.66
CA ASN A 2 20.41 8.93 1.36
C ASN A 2 19.08 8.75 0.61
N PHE A 3 18.91 9.53 -0.45
CA PHE A 3 17.70 9.54 -1.28
C PHE A 3 17.35 8.16 -1.86
N TYR A 4 18.33 7.49 -2.47
CA TYR A 4 18.14 6.16 -3.08
C TYR A 4 17.60 5.12 -2.10
N ALA A 5 18.11 5.10 -0.87
CA ALA A 5 17.64 4.17 0.15
C ALA A 5 16.17 4.43 0.54
N ARG A 6 15.74 5.69 0.61
CA ARG A 6 14.32 6.04 0.88
C ARG A 6 13.41 5.48 -0.21
N PHE A 7 13.78 5.70 -1.47
CA PHE A 7 13.00 5.27 -2.63
C PHE A 7 12.98 3.76 -2.77
N LEU A 8 14.11 3.09 -2.54
CA LEU A 8 14.19 1.64 -2.51
C LEU A 8 13.27 1.02 -1.45
N MET A 9 13.22 1.59 -0.24
CA MET A 9 12.32 1.11 0.81
C MET A 9 10.85 1.25 0.40
N LEU A 10 10.46 2.40 -0.16
CA LEU A 10 9.10 2.63 -0.64
C LEU A 10 8.73 1.70 -1.81
N PHE A 11 9.67 1.49 -2.74
CA PHE A 11 9.51 0.55 -3.84
C PHE A 11 9.26 -0.88 -3.34
N LEU A 12 10.07 -1.36 -2.40
CA LEU A 12 9.91 -2.68 -1.80
C LEU A 12 8.57 -2.81 -1.07
N CYS A 13 8.13 -1.78 -0.34
CA CYS A 13 6.80 -1.75 0.26
C CYS A 13 5.70 -1.90 -0.79
N GLY A 14 5.84 -1.20 -1.91
CA GLY A 14 4.88 -1.26 -3.01
C GLY A 14 4.83 -2.63 -3.67
N VAL A 15 5.99 -3.21 -4.00
CA VAL A 15 6.09 -4.55 -4.61
C VAL A 15 5.48 -5.61 -3.70
N VAL A 16 5.78 -5.58 -2.40
CA VAL A 16 5.22 -6.53 -1.43
C VAL A 16 3.70 -6.39 -1.35
N GLN A 17 3.17 -5.16 -1.26
CA GLN A 17 1.72 -4.94 -1.26
C GLN A 17 1.04 -5.48 -2.52
N VAL A 18 1.59 -5.18 -3.70
CA VAL A 18 1.03 -5.66 -4.98
C VAL A 18 1.07 -7.18 -5.05
N PHE A 19 2.16 -7.81 -4.63
CA PHE A 19 2.29 -9.27 -4.60
C PHE A 19 1.20 -9.91 -3.74
N PHE A 20 1.00 -9.45 -2.50
CA PHE A 20 -0.03 -9.98 -1.61
C PHE A 20 -1.46 -9.67 -2.10
N ALA A 21 -1.67 -8.50 -2.69
CA ALA A 21 -2.95 -8.13 -3.27
C ALA A 21 -3.35 -9.04 -4.45
N ILE A 22 -2.43 -9.27 -5.39
CA ILE A 22 -2.67 -10.16 -6.54
C ILE A 22 -2.93 -11.59 -6.05
N HIS A 23 -2.17 -12.05 -5.06
CA HIS A 23 -2.38 -13.36 -4.46
C HIS A 23 -3.79 -13.53 -3.87
N LEU A 24 -4.28 -12.53 -3.13
CA LEU A 24 -5.63 -12.53 -2.56
C LEU A 24 -6.74 -12.42 -3.62
N LEU A 25 -6.54 -11.63 -4.67
CA LEU A 25 -7.57 -11.38 -5.68
C LEU A 25 -7.72 -12.51 -6.70
N PHE A 26 -6.61 -13.16 -7.08
CA PHE A 26 -6.58 -14.13 -8.17
C PHE A 26 -6.41 -15.58 -7.72
N ASP A 27 -6.39 -15.83 -6.40
CA ASP A 27 -6.21 -17.14 -5.79
C ASP A 27 -5.12 -17.94 -6.51
N LEU A 28 -3.88 -17.42 -6.40
CA LEU A 28 -2.70 -17.99 -7.05
C LEU A 28 -2.37 -19.35 -6.42
N SER A 29 -3.12 -20.38 -6.80
CA SER A 29 -3.05 -21.77 -6.31
C SER A 29 -1.67 -22.44 -6.43
N VAL A 30 -0.75 -21.83 -7.19
CA VAL A 30 0.65 -22.27 -7.33
C VAL A 30 1.49 -21.96 -6.09
N LEU A 31 1.10 -20.98 -5.28
CA LEU A 31 1.79 -20.61 -4.04
C LEU A 31 0.75 -20.64 -2.92
N GLN A 32 0.92 -21.47 -1.90
CA GLN A 32 0.08 -21.39 -0.70
C GLN A 32 0.82 -20.56 0.35
N LEU A 33 0.35 -19.34 0.61
CA LEU A 33 0.92 -18.50 1.66
C LEU A 33 0.27 -18.85 3.01
N PRO A 34 1.06 -19.12 4.07
CA PRO A 34 0.55 -19.20 5.42
C PRO A 34 -0.22 -17.93 5.80
N SER A 35 -1.32 -18.09 6.56
CA SER A 35 -2.14 -16.98 7.07
C SER A 35 -1.32 -15.90 7.77
N ASP A 36 -0.28 -16.31 8.50
CA ASP A 36 0.55 -15.41 9.30
C ASP A 36 1.38 -14.45 8.44
N LEU A 37 1.62 -14.79 7.17
CA LEU A 37 2.34 -13.93 6.24
C LEU A 37 1.48 -12.76 5.75
N MET A 38 0.15 -12.80 5.90
CA MET A 38 -0.74 -11.72 5.46
C MET A 38 -0.52 -10.41 6.24
N PHE A 39 0.15 -10.44 7.39
CA PHE A 39 0.54 -9.24 8.13
C PHE A 39 1.77 -8.54 7.56
N ILE A 40 2.55 -9.20 6.71
CA ILE A 40 3.83 -8.68 6.19
C ILE A 40 3.68 -7.32 5.50
N PRO A 41 2.71 -7.09 4.58
CA PRO A 41 2.54 -5.78 3.96
C PRO A 41 2.36 -4.66 4.99
N GLY A 42 1.53 -4.90 6.01
CA GLY A 42 1.26 -3.93 7.07
C GLY A 42 2.49 -3.64 7.95
N ILE A 43 3.18 -4.70 8.40
CA ILE A 43 4.40 -4.56 9.20
C ILE A 43 5.47 -3.78 8.42
N LEU A 44 5.65 -4.11 7.14
CA LEU A 44 6.65 -3.47 6.30
C LEU A 44 6.38 -1.97 6.11
N ILE A 45 5.13 -1.57 5.89
CA ILE A 45 4.73 -0.16 5.81
C ILE A 45 5.00 0.55 7.14
N ILE A 46 4.61 -0.04 8.27
CA ILE A 46 4.79 0.57 9.60
C ILE A 46 6.28 0.80 9.87
N LEU A 47 7.11 -0.24 9.71
CA LEU A 47 8.55 -0.14 9.95
C LEU A 47 9.22 0.86 9.00
N THR A 48 8.87 0.82 7.72
CA THR A 48 9.40 1.77 6.73
C THR A 48 9.00 3.20 7.08
N SER A 49 7.76 3.43 7.48
CA SER A 49 7.28 4.76 7.89
C SER A 49 8.04 5.27 9.11
N ILE A 50 8.25 4.43 10.13
CA ILE A 50 9.04 4.79 11.31
C ILE A 50 10.46 5.18 10.90
N VAL A 51 11.12 4.38 10.07
CA VAL A 51 12.50 4.66 9.62
C VAL A 51 12.56 5.96 8.81
N LEU A 52 11.59 6.20 7.92
CA LEU A 52 11.53 7.43 7.12
C LEU A 52 11.31 8.66 8.00
N VAL A 53 10.38 8.60 8.96
CA VAL A 53 10.11 9.69 9.91
C VAL A 53 11.33 9.98 10.77
N VAL A 54 11.95 8.95 11.36
CA VAL A 54 13.17 9.12 12.17
C VAL A 54 14.31 9.69 11.31
N SER A 55 14.48 9.20 10.08
CA SER A 55 15.50 9.73 9.18
C SER A 55 15.23 11.16 8.74
N TYR A 56 13.97 11.61 8.70
CA TYR A 56 13.63 12.98 8.33
C TYR A 56 13.97 13.95 9.46
N TYR A 57 13.51 13.67 10.68
CA TYR A 57 13.72 14.56 11.83
C TYR A 57 15.13 14.52 12.43
N TYR A 58 15.79 13.36 12.39
CA TYR A 58 17.11 13.17 13.02
C TYR A 58 18.24 12.93 12.00
N GLY A 59 17.97 13.12 10.70
CA GLY A 59 18.97 13.02 9.65
C GLY A 59 19.94 14.21 9.61
N ARG A 60 21.13 14.00 9.05
CA ARG A 60 22.09 15.11 8.83
C ARG A 60 21.56 16.06 7.76
N GLU A 61 21.55 17.36 8.05
CA GLU A 61 21.04 18.40 7.14
C GLU A 61 21.83 18.48 5.82
N GLU A 62 23.12 18.16 5.81
CA GLU A 62 23.98 18.15 4.61
C GLU A 62 23.50 17.18 3.51
N ILE A 63 22.67 16.20 3.87
CA ILE A 63 22.11 15.19 2.94
C ILE A 63 20.65 15.55 2.56
N ASN A 64 19.98 16.42 3.32
CA ASN A 64 18.58 16.81 3.12
C ASN A 64 18.49 18.14 2.35
N ASN A 65 18.08 18.08 1.09
CA ASN A 65 17.80 19.27 0.31
C ASN A 65 16.33 19.68 0.53
N LYS A 66 16.10 20.77 1.27
CA LYS A 66 14.76 21.26 1.63
C LYS A 66 13.83 21.47 0.42
N LEU A 67 14.35 22.03 -0.67
CA LEU A 67 13.55 22.26 -1.89
C LEU A 67 13.10 20.94 -2.53
N TYR A 68 13.97 19.93 -2.46
CA TYR A 68 13.68 18.60 -2.98
C TYR A 68 12.66 17.87 -2.10
N ASP A 69 12.76 18.01 -0.78
CA ASP A 69 11.81 17.44 0.17
C ASP A 69 10.40 18.05 -0.01
N GLU A 70 10.29 19.36 -0.28
CA GLU A 70 9.01 20.02 -0.62
C GLU A 70 8.38 19.48 -1.91
N TYR A 71 9.17 19.34 -2.98
CA TYR A 71 8.69 18.75 -4.24
C TYR A 71 8.24 17.29 -4.05
N THR A 72 9.01 16.53 -3.28
CA THR A 72 8.69 15.14 -2.95
C THR A 72 7.41 15.04 -2.13
N ALA A 73 7.19 15.96 -1.20
CA ALA A 73 5.95 16.05 -0.43
C ALA A 73 4.75 16.37 -1.34
N ASP A 74 4.84 17.34 -2.25
CA ASP A 74 3.75 17.65 -3.20
C ASP A 74 3.41 16.44 -4.07
N ARG A 75 4.43 15.76 -4.63
CA ARG A 75 4.23 14.52 -5.41
C ARG A 75 3.56 13.45 -4.57
N PHE A 76 3.96 13.28 -3.31
CA PHE A 76 3.37 12.31 -2.40
C PHE A 76 1.92 12.65 -2.08
N TYR A 77 1.58 13.91 -1.82
CA TYR A 77 0.20 14.36 -1.61
C TYR A 77 -0.70 14.10 -2.81
N ARG A 78 -0.24 14.42 -4.02
CA ARG A 78 -1.00 14.13 -5.27
C ARG A 78 -1.22 12.63 -5.45
N THR A 79 -0.18 11.84 -5.23
CA THR A 79 -0.22 10.38 -5.34
C THR A 79 -1.17 9.78 -4.30
N GLY A 80 -1.11 10.26 -3.05
CA GLY A 80 -2.01 9.85 -1.97
C GLY A 80 -3.47 10.22 -2.27
N ASN A 81 -3.73 11.42 -2.78
CA ASN A 81 -5.07 11.84 -3.17
C ASN A 81 -5.65 10.96 -4.30
N LEU A 82 -4.83 10.63 -5.31
CA LEU A 82 -5.21 9.68 -6.34
C LEU A 82 -5.52 8.29 -5.74
N GLY A 83 -4.72 7.84 -4.79
CA GLY A 83 -4.96 6.60 -4.05
C GLY A 83 -6.28 6.60 -3.30
N TYR A 84 -6.61 7.67 -2.58
CA TYR A 84 -7.91 7.81 -1.90
C TYR A 84 -9.08 7.78 -2.87
N ALA A 85 -8.98 8.48 -4.01
CA ALA A 85 -10.03 8.47 -5.03
C ALA A 85 -10.24 7.08 -5.63
N LEU A 86 -9.16 6.40 -6.06
CA LEU A 86 -9.23 5.06 -6.63
C LEU A 86 -9.70 4.02 -5.60
N ASN A 87 -9.26 4.15 -4.35
CA ASN A 87 -9.70 3.30 -3.26
C ASN A 87 -11.21 3.46 -3.02
N GLY A 88 -11.71 4.70 -2.95
CA GLY A 88 -13.13 5.01 -2.78
C GLY A 88 -14.00 4.47 -3.93
N ILE A 89 -13.54 4.61 -5.18
CA ILE A 89 -14.25 4.05 -6.35
C ILE A 89 -14.36 2.51 -6.24
N GLY A 90 -13.27 1.83 -5.90
CA GLY A 90 -13.31 0.37 -5.79
C GLY A 90 -14.13 -0.11 -4.59
N LEU A 91 -14.07 0.58 -3.44
CA LEU A 91 -14.98 0.32 -2.33
C LEU A 91 -16.44 0.44 -2.77
N PHE A 92 -16.79 1.52 -3.47
CA PHE A 92 -18.15 1.70 -4.00
C PHE A 92 -18.57 0.53 -4.90
N ILE A 93 -17.70 0.10 -5.82
CA ILE A 93 -17.98 -1.04 -6.70
C ILE A 93 -18.16 -2.33 -5.89
N ILE A 94 -17.22 -2.65 -4.99
CA ILE A 94 -17.27 -3.88 -4.17
C ILE A 94 -18.57 -3.95 -3.38
N PHE A 95 -18.99 -2.85 -2.74
CA PHE A 95 -20.26 -2.80 -2.01
C PHE A 95 -21.47 -2.91 -2.95
N SER A 96 -21.42 -2.28 -4.13
CA SER A 96 -22.56 -2.24 -5.06
C SER A 96 -22.88 -3.57 -5.72
N ILE A 97 -21.92 -4.50 -5.79
CA ILE A 97 -22.11 -5.82 -6.41
C ILE A 97 -22.50 -6.91 -5.41
N GLN A 98 -22.60 -6.59 -4.12
CA GLN A 98 -22.94 -7.58 -3.11
C GLN A 98 -24.44 -7.92 -3.15
N ASP A 99 -24.74 -9.21 -2.99
CA ASP A 99 -26.09 -9.69 -2.73
C ASP A 99 -26.39 -9.61 -1.23
N TYR A 100 -26.97 -8.48 -0.83
CA TYR A 100 -27.34 -8.24 0.57
C TYR A 100 -28.56 -9.03 1.02
N GLU A 101 -29.38 -9.58 0.10
CA GLU A 101 -30.54 -10.40 0.47
C GLU A 101 -30.11 -11.78 0.98
N ASN A 102 -28.99 -12.31 0.46
CA ASN A 102 -28.41 -13.60 0.86
C ASN A 102 -27.12 -13.45 1.67
N TRP A 103 -26.99 -12.38 2.46
CA TRP A 103 -25.77 -12.07 3.21
C TRP A 103 -25.49 -13.05 4.34
N ASP A 104 -24.29 -13.64 4.35
CA ASP A 104 -23.81 -14.50 5.43
C ASP A 104 -22.38 -14.16 5.89
N ILE A 105 -21.88 -14.89 6.89
CA ILE A 105 -20.54 -14.67 7.46
C ILE A 105 -19.44 -14.93 6.44
N GLN A 106 -19.62 -15.90 5.53
CA GLN A 106 -18.61 -16.24 4.54
C GLN A 106 -18.50 -15.14 3.48
N ILE A 107 -19.63 -14.64 2.98
CA ILE A 107 -19.71 -13.51 2.04
C ILE A 107 -19.09 -12.26 2.68
N ALA A 108 -19.42 -11.98 3.94
CA ALA A 108 -18.82 -10.87 4.68
C ALA A 108 -17.29 -10.99 4.78
N SER A 109 -16.79 -12.19 5.11
CA SER A 109 -15.36 -12.47 5.20
C SER A 109 -14.66 -12.28 3.84
N ASN A 110 -15.26 -12.79 2.76
CA ASN A 110 -14.75 -12.64 1.40
C ASN A 110 -14.72 -11.17 0.97
N MET A 111 -15.76 -10.40 1.29
CA MET A 111 -15.79 -8.96 0.99
C MET A 111 -14.67 -8.21 1.73
N ILE A 112 -14.44 -8.51 3.01
CA ILE A 112 -13.34 -7.90 3.79
C ILE A 112 -11.98 -8.18 3.13
N LEU A 113 -11.75 -9.42 2.69
CA LEU A 113 -10.51 -9.80 2.01
C LEU A 113 -10.36 -9.07 0.67
N GLN A 114 -11.43 -8.94 -0.12
CA GLN A 114 -11.42 -8.17 -1.37
C GLN A 114 -11.11 -6.69 -1.13
N ILE A 115 -11.71 -6.09 -0.10
CA ILE A 115 -11.44 -4.69 0.29
C ILE A 115 -9.98 -4.52 0.67
N ALA A 116 -9.44 -5.40 1.53
CA ALA A 116 -8.05 -5.34 1.98
C ALA A 116 -7.08 -5.51 0.80
N ALA A 117 -7.32 -6.51 -0.06
CA ALA A 117 -6.51 -6.78 -1.23
C ALA A 117 -6.54 -5.61 -2.22
N TYR A 118 -7.71 -5.03 -2.46
CA TYR A 118 -7.85 -3.87 -3.34
C TYR A 118 -7.10 -2.65 -2.80
N ALA A 119 -7.19 -2.39 -1.49
CA ALA A 119 -6.42 -1.32 -0.85
C ALA A 119 -4.91 -1.51 -1.03
N TRP A 120 -4.39 -2.72 -0.75
CA TRP A 120 -2.98 -3.03 -0.99
C TRP A 120 -2.58 -2.92 -2.47
N LEU A 121 -3.46 -3.29 -3.40
CA LEU A 121 -3.17 -3.14 -4.82
C LEU A 121 -2.98 -1.67 -5.20
N ILE A 122 -3.95 -0.82 -4.86
CA ILE A 122 -3.94 0.60 -5.23
C ILE A 122 -2.76 1.31 -4.60
N PHE A 123 -2.59 1.21 -3.28
CA PHE A 123 -1.50 1.90 -2.60
C PHE A 123 -0.13 1.29 -2.94
N GLY A 124 -0.06 -0.02 -3.18
CA GLY A 124 1.16 -0.68 -3.64
C GLY A 124 1.63 -0.19 -5.01
N VAL A 125 0.73 -0.15 -6.00
CA VAL A 125 1.03 0.38 -7.35
C VAL A 125 1.45 1.84 -7.28
N LEU A 126 0.78 2.65 -6.46
CA LEU A 126 1.11 4.06 -6.31
C LEU A 126 2.45 4.29 -5.63
N LEU A 127 2.83 3.45 -4.67
CA LEU A 127 4.16 3.49 -4.05
C LEU A 127 5.26 3.12 -5.04
N ILE A 128 5.03 2.10 -5.89
CA ILE A 128 5.95 1.75 -6.97
C ILE A 128 6.08 2.93 -7.95
N TRP A 129 4.96 3.50 -8.38
CA TRP A 129 4.94 4.66 -9.27
C TRP A 129 5.67 5.86 -8.68
N PHE A 130 5.47 6.12 -7.39
CA PHE A 130 6.14 7.20 -6.68
C PHE A 130 7.66 6.98 -6.59
N ALA A 131 8.08 5.73 -6.41
CA ALA A 131 9.47 5.36 -6.23
C ALA A 131 10.30 5.29 -7.54
N ILE A 132 9.65 5.41 -8.70
CA ILE A 132 10.28 5.53 -10.03
C ILE A 132 10.35 7.01 -10.42
#